data_AF-A0A072P679-F1
#
_entry.id   AF-A0A072P679-F1
#
_cell.length_a   1.000
_cell.length_b   1.000
_cell.length_c   1.000
_cell.angle_alpha   90.00
_cell.angle_beta   90.00
_cell.angle_gamma   90.00
#
_symmetry.space_group_name_H-M   'P 1'
#
loop_
_entity.id
_entity.type
_entity.pdbx_description
1 polymer ?
#
loop_
_entity_poly.entity_id
_entity_poly.type
_entity_poly.pdbx_seq_one_letter_code
_entity_poly.pdbx_strand_id
1 'polypeptide(L)' 'ATCTNYLCPDTLACVHFPHHCPCPHPDVEDKVELAPGIAVCASKGGFKVGEAERKIELARKGLL' A
#
# COMPACT_ATOMS: atom_id res chain seq x y z
N ALA A 1 5.43 -18.41 -11.84
CA ALA A 1 3.96 -18.51 -11.74
C ALA A 1 3.35 -17.91 -13.00
N THR A 2 2.41 -18.59 -13.64
CA THR A 2 1.67 -18.03 -14.78
C THR A 2 0.44 -17.28 -14.23
N CYS A 3 0.50 -15.96 -14.18
CA CYS A 3 -0.66 -15.13 -13.84
C CYS A 3 -1.33 -14.62 -15.12
N THR A 4 -2.66 -14.54 -15.12
CA THR A 4 -3.44 -14.10 -16.29
C THR A 4 -3.35 -12.59 -16.54
N ASN A 5 -3.20 -11.78 -15.48
CA ASN A 5 -3.25 -10.32 -15.55
C ASN A 5 -1.95 -9.68 -15.05
N TYR A 6 -1.67 -9.78 -13.75
CA TYR A 6 -0.48 -9.19 -13.14
C TYR A 6 0.11 -10.09 -12.06
N LEU A 7 1.44 -10.21 -12.06
CA LEU A 7 2.22 -10.89 -11.03
C LEU A 7 2.89 -9.82 -10.15
N CYS A 8 2.55 -9.78 -8.87
CA CYS A 8 3.18 -8.88 -7.91
C CYS A 8 4.65 -9.31 -7.69
N PRO A 9 5.63 -8.43 -7.91
CA PRO A 9 7.05 -8.78 -7.84
C PRO A 9 7.49 -9.17 -6.42
N ASP A 10 6.94 -8.50 -5.40
CA ASP A 10 7.40 -8.64 -4.02
C ASP A 10 6.70 -9.77 -3.25
N THR A 11 5.47 -10.10 -3.63
CA THR A 11 4.64 -11.11 -2.93
C THR A 11 4.33 -12.35 -3.76
N LEU A 12 4.69 -12.34 -5.05
CA LEU A 12 4.39 -13.39 -6.03
C LEU A 12 2.88 -13.71 -6.17
N ALA A 13 2.02 -12.80 -5.71
CA ALA A 13 0.57 -12.92 -5.83
C ALA A 13 0.10 -12.60 -7.26
N CYS A 14 -0.89 -13.34 -7.75
CA CYS A 14 -1.58 -13.02 -9.00
C CYS A 14 -2.78 -12.11 -8.71
N VAL A 15 -2.81 -10.92 -9.32
CA VAL A 15 -3.90 -9.94 -9.15
C VAL A 15 -4.36 -9.36 -10.48
N HIS A 16 -5.50 -8.66 -10.47
CA HIS A 16 -6.08 -8.06 -11.68
C HIS A 16 -5.45 -6.70 -12.05
N PHE A 17 -5.03 -5.91 -11.05
CA PHE A 17 -4.39 -4.61 -11.23
C PHE A 17 -3.19 -4.46 -10.28
N PRO A 18 -2.13 -3.72 -10.63
CA PRO A 18 -0.94 -3.56 -9.78
C PRO A 18 -1.25 -3.03 -8.37
N HIS A 19 -2.17 -2.08 -8.24
CA HIS A 19 -2.59 -1.53 -6.94
C HIS A 19 -3.43 -2.52 -6.12
N HIS A 20 -3.79 -3.70 -6.63
CA HIS A 20 -4.40 -4.79 -5.85
C HIS A 20 -3.36 -5.69 -5.18
N CYS A 21 -2.06 -5.50 -5.44
CA CYS A 21 -1.02 -6.29 -4.78
C CYS A 21 -1.11 -6.19 -3.24
N PRO A 22 -0.91 -7.30 -2.52
CA PRO A 22 -0.75 -7.27 -1.07
C PRO A 22 0.62 -6.69 -0.70
N CYS A 23 0.73 -6.11 0.50
CA CYS A 23 2.01 -5.64 1.01
C CYS A 23 2.92 -6.80 1.42
N PRO A 24 4.24 -6.71 1.19
CA PRO A 24 5.18 -7.79 1.51
C PRO A 24 5.26 -8.12 2.99
N HIS A 25 5.06 -7.12 3.86
CA HIS A 25 5.20 -7.29 5.31
C HIS A 25 3.90 -6.89 6.03
N PRO A 26 2.82 -7.70 5.94
CA PRO A 26 1.49 -7.34 6.45
C PRO A 26 1.47 -7.10 7.97
N ASP A 27 2.42 -7.65 8.71
CA ASP A 27 2.52 -7.44 10.16
C ASP A 27 2.95 -6.02 10.51
N VAL A 28 3.77 -5.38 9.67
CA VAL A 28 4.41 -4.08 9.95
C VAL A 28 4.13 -3.01 8.89
N GLU A 29 3.35 -3.32 7.86
CA GLU A 29 2.94 -2.41 6.79
C GLU A 29 1.43 -2.39 6.64
N ASP A 30 0.90 -1.21 6.33
CA ASP A 30 -0.47 -0.99 5.89
C ASP A 30 -0.48 -0.55 4.43
N LYS A 31 -1.49 -1.03 3.69
CA LYS A 31 -1.72 -0.62 2.32
C LYS A 31 -2.58 0.64 2.31
N VAL A 32 -2.09 1.69 1.67
CA VAL A 32 -2.77 3.00 1.62
C VAL A 32 -2.93 3.45 0.17
N GLU A 33 -4.13 3.88 -0.19
CA GLU A 33 -4.40 4.45 -1.52
C GLU A 33 -4.08 5.94 -1.55
N LEU A 34 -3.11 6.34 -2.37
CA LEU A 34 -2.71 7.75 -2.54
C LEU A 34 -3.64 8.48 -3.52
N ALA A 35 -3.99 7.80 -4.59
CA ALA A 35 -4.83 8.29 -5.67
C ALA A 35 -5.50 7.09 -6.36
N PRO A 36 -6.55 7.30 -7.17
CA PRO A 36 -7.16 6.21 -7.92
C PRO A 36 -6.12 5.43 -8.74
N GLY A 37 -6.01 4.13 -8.48
CA GLY A 37 -5.06 3.24 -9.15
C GLY A 37 -3.61 3.28 -8.62
N ILE A 38 -3.32 4.07 -7.57
CA ILE A 38 -2.01 4.14 -6.91
C ILE A 38 -2.17 3.80 -5.43
N ALA A 39 -1.59 2.67 -5.03
CA ALA A 39 -1.49 2.24 -3.65
C ALA A 39 -0.02 2.06 -3.27
N VAL A 40 0.30 2.36 -2.01
CA VAL A 40 1.63 2.16 -1.43
C VAL A 40 1.54 1.34 -0.15
N CYS A 41 2.61 0.60 0.14
CA CYS A 41 2.79 -0.07 1.42
C CYS A 41 3.56 0.88 2.33
N ALA A 42 2.87 1.40 3.34
CA ALA A 42 3.44 2.30 4.32
C ALA A 42 3.72 1.52 5.59
N SER A 43 4.87 1.77 6.23
CA SER A 43 5.13 1.19 7.53
C SER A 43 4.05 1.64 8.54
N LYS A 44 3.55 0.68 9.34
CA LYS A 44 2.79 0.95 10.56
C LYS A 44 3.59 1.74 11.58
N GLY A 45 4.92 1.77 11.42
CA GLY A 45 5.86 2.47 12.27
C GLY A 45 5.59 3.97 12.33
N GLY A 46 5.18 4.42 13.50
CA GLY A 46 4.95 5.81 13.90
C GLY A 46 4.95 5.89 15.42
N PHE A 47 4.91 7.10 15.97
CA PHE A 47 4.75 7.31 17.41
C PHE A 47 3.39 6.75 17.91
N LYS A 48 2.39 6.66 17.01
CA LYS A 48 1.06 6.08 17.30
C LYS A 48 0.51 5.23 16.13
N VAL A 49 -0.35 4.27 16.46
CA VAL A 49 -1.13 3.48 15.49
C VAL A 49 -1.97 4.41 14.59
N GLY A 50 -1.97 4.16 13.28
CA GLY A 50 -2.70 4.96 12.30
C GLY A 50 -2.07 6.32 11.97
N GLU A 51 -0.89 6.65 12.52
CA GLU A 51 -0.23 7.92 12.26
C GLU A 51 0.26 8.04 10.81
N ALA A 52 0.77 6.94 10.24
CA ALA A 52 1.23 6.91 8.85
C ALA A 52 0.08 7.21 7.87
N GLU A 53 -1.06 6.55 8.03
CA GLU A 53 -2.27 6.82 7.24
C GLU A 53 -2.73 8.27 7.39
N ARG A 54 -2.77 8.79 8.63
CA ARG A 54 -3.14 10.19 8.89
C ARG A 54 -2.18 11.17 8.20
N LYS A 55 -0.88 10.92 8.25
CA LYS A 55 0.12 11.75 7.55
C LYS A 55 -0.09 11.69 6.05
N ILE A 56 -0.34 10.52 5.49
CA ILE A 56 -0.64 10.36 4.06
C ILE A 56 -1.90 11.14 3.67
N GLU A 57 -2.94 11.11 4.48
CA GLU A 57 -4.16 11.89 4.25
C GLU A 57 -3.91 13.40 4.30
N LEU A 58 -3.13 13.87 5.28
CA LEU A 58 -2.74 15.28 5.40
C LEU A 58 -1.87 15.71 4.20
N ALA A 59 -0.93 14.86 3.76
CA ALA A 59 -0.09 15.11 2.58
C ALA A 59 -0.95 15.33 1.34
N ARG A 60 -1.95 14.47 1.15
CA ARG A 60 -2.89 14.54 0.02
C ARG A 60 -3.70 15.84 0.02
N LYS A 61 -3.99 16.39 1.20
CA LYS A 61 -4.69 17.66 1.38
C LYS A 61 -3.76 18.88 1.38
N GLY A 62 -2.44 18.69 1.36
CA GLY A 62 -1.46 19.77 1.48
C GLY A 62 -1.38 20.39 2.89
N LEU A 63 -1.68 19.62 3.93
CA LEU A 63 -1.81 20.05 5.32
C LEU A 63 -0.75 19.44 6.26
N LEU A 64 0.42 19.08 5.71
CA LEU A 64 1.48 18.36 6.42
C LEU A 64 2.55 19.28 7.00
#